data_AF-A0A0D6AK68-F1
#
_entry.id   AF-A0A0D6AK68-F1
#
_cell.length_a   1.000
_cell.length_b   1.000
_cell.length_c   1.000
_cell.angle_alpha   90.00
_cell.angle_beta   90.00
_cell.angle_gamma   90.00
#
_symmetry.space_group_name_H-M   'P 1'
#
loop_
_entity.id
_entity.type
_entity.pdbx_description
1 polymer ?
#
loop_
_entity_poly.entity_id
_entity_poly.type
_entity_poly.pdbx_seq_one_letter_code
_entity_poly.pdbx_strand_id
1 'polypeptide(L)'
;MRITSAFITLSLKLVGGILLISSLIDYLFLLIPPQLQDKNWQINITNNLVDRGIVPLIAIVLLLIGWWISDSNSNEKSATKIRLPVFIISSILGLIFLILVPLHLTNISSVSADLMNQIAQRIGQQEAQIQGFVAQLEAISRNPERLKLEIDQRNQVIEAGGVIQGQKLDPQQLQLITSQRDELQQILDLSQKPEQLNAKLQEVQTKLQSELKALEDKEKRKAQTLALKQSLRTSISSLMLAIAYTFIGWLGLQMVMKKNP
;
A
#
# COMPACT_ATOMS: atom_id res chain seq x y z
N MET A 1 43.27 23.02 -21.00
CA MET A 1 42.10 23.09 -21.90
C MET A 1 41.08 24.04 -21.27
N ARG A 2 41.00 25.30 -21.72
CA ARG A 2 40.03 26.27 -21.17
C ARG A 2 38.67 25.94 -21.80
N ILE A 3 37.81 25.25 -21.06
CA ILE A 3 36.40 25.18 -21.43
C ILE A 3 35.90 26.63 -21.43
N THR A 4 35.57 27.15 -22.61
CA THR A 4 35.11 28.53 -22.77
C THR A 4 33.81 28.68 -21.99
N SER A 5 33.70 29.72 -21.15
CA SER A 5 32.52 29.97 -20.30
C SER A 5 31.19 29.95 -21.10
N ALA A 6 31.25 30.29 -22.39
CA ALA A 6 30.14 30.17 -23.34
C ALA A 6 29.63 28.73 -23.54
N PHE A 7 30.52 27.73 -23.64
CA PHE A 7 30.13 26.32 -23.81
C PHE A 7 29.40 25.78 -22.57
N ILE A 8 29.89 26.10 -21.37
CA ILE A 8 29.25 25.73 -20.10
C ILE A 8 27.85 26.36 -20.02
N THR A 9 27.77 27.66 -20.32
CA THR A 9 26.51 28.41 -20.31
C THR A 9 25.47 27.82 -21.27
N LEU A 10 25.88 27.50 -22.51
CA LEU A 10 25.00 26.89 -23.50
C LEU A 10 24.55 25.49 -23.05
N SER A 11 25.46 24.69 -22.52
CA SER A 11 25.17 23.33 -22.04
C SER A 11 24.16 23.35 -20.88
N LEU A 12 24.34 24.23 -19.89
CA LEU A 12 23.40 24.38 -18.77
C LEU A 12 21.99 24.77 -19.24
N LYS A 13 21.91 25.74 -20.15
CA LYS A 13 20.62 26.21 -20.69
C LYS A 13 19.92 25.11 -21.51
N LEU A 14 20.67 24.39 -22.34
CA LEU A 14 20.14 23.33 -23.19
C LEU A 14 19.69 22.12 -22.36
N VAL A 15 20.54 21.62 -21.47
CA VAL A 15 20.20 20.47 -20.61
C VAL A 15 19.07 20.83 -19.65
N GLY A 16 19.11 22.01 -19.02
CA GLY A 16 18.02 22.49 -18.17
C GLY A 16 16.70 22.63 -18.93
N GLY A 17 16.73 23.16 -20.15
CA GLY A 17 15.53 23.29 -20.99
C GLY A 17 14.92 21.93 -21.37
N ILE A 18 15.75 21.00 -21.84
CA ILE A 18 15.32 19.64 -22.20
C ILE A 18 14.75 18.91 -20.99
N LEU A 19 15.42 18.96 -19.84
CA LEU A 19 14.94 18.32 -18.61
C LEU A 19 13.61 18.90 -18.14
N LEU A 20 13.45 20.23 -18.21
CA LEU A 20 12.20 20.88 -17.81
C LEU A 20 11.05 20.43 -18.72
N ILE A 21 11.22 20.50 -20.04
CA ILE A 21 10.18 20.08 -21.00
C ILE A 21 9.87 18.59 -20.85
N SER A 22 10.89 17.75 -20.75
CA SER A 22 10.74 16.29 -20.59
C SER A 22 9.95 15.94 -19.31
N SER A 23 10.29 16.57 -18.19
CA SER A 23 9.56 16.35 -16.92
C SER A 23 8.11 16.81 -16.97
N LEU A 24 7.81 17.92 -17.64
CA LEU A 24 6.43 18.38 -17.82
C LEU A 24 5.62 17.43 -18.71
N ILE A 25 6.23 16.90 -19.77
CA ILE A 25 5.59 15.89 -20.62
C ILE A 25 5.30 14.63 -19.81
N ASP A 26 6.27 14.15 -19.03
CA ASP A 26 6.08 12.99 -18.14
C ASP A 26 4.91 13.20 -17.18
N TYR A 27 4.77 14.41 -16.61
CA TYR A 27 3.63 14.75 -15.76
C TYR A 27 2.31 14.70 -16.51
N LEU A 28 2.25 15.19 -17.75
CA LEU A 28 1.05 15.09 -18.59
C LEU A 28 0.66 13.64 -18.88
N PHE A 29 1.63 12.77 -19.13
CA PHE A 29 1.36 11.34 -19.35
C PHE A 29 0.84 10.65 -18.09
N LEU A 30 1.30 11.05 -16.90
CA LEU A 30 0.78 10.51 -15.64
C LEU A 30 -0.73 10.75 -15.48
N LEU A 31 -1.28 11.85 -15.99
CA LEU A 31 -2.71 12.17 -15.87
C LEU A 31 -3.64 11.27 -16.70
N ILE A 32 -3.12 10.34 -17.50
CA ILE A 32 -3.89 9.52 -18.44
C ILE A 32 -3.88 8.04 -17.99
N PRO A 33 -5.03 7.38 -17.83
CA PRO A 33 -6.40 7.90 -17.96
C PRO A 33 -6.83 8.71 -16.73
N PRO A 34 -7.61 9.81 -16.90
CA PRO A 34 -8.04 10.63 -15.78
C PRO A 34 -9.15 9.95 -14.97
N GLN A 35 -8.88 9.63 -13.70
CA GLN A 35 -9.84 9.04 -12.76
C GLN A 35 -9.97 9.90 -11.50
N LEU A 36 -10.41 11.14 -11.68
CA LEU A 36 -10.49 12.14 -10.59
C LEU A 36 -11.39 11.72 -9.42
N GLN A 37 -12.27 10.74 -9.59
CA GLN A 37 -13.14 10.23 -8.51
C GLN A 37 -12.51 9.07 -7.74
N ASP A 38 -11.48 8.41 -8.27
CA ASP A 38 -10.82 7.29 -7.62
C ASP A 38 -9.71 7.80 -6.68
N LYS A 39 -9.90 7.56 -5.38
CA LYS A 39 -8.93 7.94 -4.34
C LYS A 39 -7.59 7.25 -4.52
N ASN A 40 -7.56 6.00 -4.98
CA ASN A 40 -6.31 5.27 -5.25
C ASN A 40 -5.56 5.88 -6.43
N TRP A 41 -6.28 6.28 -7.48
CA TRP A 41 -5.68 7.01 -8.59
C TRP A 41 -5.08 8.33 -8.12
N GLN A 42 -5.82 9.12 -7.34
CA GLN A 42 -5.32 10.39 -6.79
C GLN A 42 -4.07 10.21 -5.92
N ILE A 43 -4.06 9.18 -5.06
CA ILE A 43 -2.88 8.82 -4.24
C ILE A 43 -1.69 8.46 -5.13
N ASN A 44 -1.91 7.63 -6.15
CA ASN A 44 -0.86 7.17 -7.06
C ASN A 44 -0.25 8.34 -7.84
N ILE A 45 -1.08 9.21 -8.42
CA ILE A 45 -0.64 10.42 -9.11
C ILE A 45 0.18 11.30 -8.17
N THR A 46 -0.33 11.55 -6.96
CA THR A 46 0.36 12.40 -5.98
C THR A 46 1.75 11.83 -5.63
N ASN A 47 1.84 10.52 -5.35
CA ASN A 47 3.11 9.87 -5.08
C ASN A 47 4.10 10.03 -6.24
N ASN A 48 3.67 9.74 -7.48
CA ASN A 48 4.54 9.83 -8.66
C ASN A 48 5.00 11.28 -8.92
N LEU A 49 4.09 12.24 -8.79
CA LEU A 49 4.42 13.66 -9.00
C LEU A 49 5.44 14.15 -7.98
N VAL A 50 5.28 13.76 -6.71
CA VAL A 50 6.19 14.12 -5.62
C VAL A 50 7.53 13.40 -5.77
N ASP A 51 7.54 12.10 -6.04
CA ASP A 51 8.77 11.31 -6.23
C ASP A 51 9.62 11.85 -7.39
N ARG A 52 8.98 12.33 -8.46
CA ARG A 52 9.65 12.94 -9.63
C ARG A 52 9.74 14.47 -9.55
N GLY A 53 9.31 15.07 -8.45
CA GLY A 53 9.25 16.52 -8.23
C GLY A 53 10.59 17.24 -8.29
N ILE A 54 11.67 16.51 -7.99
CA ILE A 54 13.04 17.02 -7.98
C ILE A 54 13.59 17.29 -9.38
N VAL A 55 13.13 16.56 -10.40
CA VAL A 55 13.66 16.66 -11.77
C VAL A 55 13.40 18.05 -12.38
N PRO A 56 12.17 18.58 -12.39
CA PRO A 56 11.94 19.94 -12.87
C PRO A 56 12.66 20.99 -12.01
N LEU A 57 12.91 20.72 -10.73
CA LEU A 57 13.58 21.67 -9.83
C LEU A 57 15.05 21.84 -10.25
N ILE A 58 15.74 20.71 -10.45
CA ILE A 58 17.12 20.71 -10.95
C ILE A 58 17.18 21.38 -12.32
N ALA A 59 16.22 21.11 -13.20
CA ALA A 59 16.13 21.74 -14.51
C ALA A 59 16.07 23.27 -14.41
N ILE A 60 15.19 23.80 -13.55
CA ILE A 60 15.08 25.24 -13.29
C ILE A 60 16.39 25.80 -12.72
N VAL A 61 17.01 25.13 -11.75
CA VAL A 61 18.28 25.58 -11.16
C VAL A 61 19.39 25.68 -12.21
N LEU A 62 19.51 24.69 -13.11
CA LEU A 62 20.48 24.71 -14.20
C LEU A 62 20.24 25.90 -15.15
N LEU A 63 18.98 26.18 -15.50
CA LEU A 63 18.62 27.34 -16.31
C LEU A 63 19.02 28.65 -15.63
N LEU A 64 18.76 28.78 -14.33
CA LEU A 64 19.10 29.97 -13.54
C LEU A 64 20.60 30.20 -13.46
N ILE A 65 21.38 29.16 -13.18
CA ILE A 65 22.85 29.25 -13.16
C ILE A 65 23.38 29.63 -14.55
N GLY A 66 22.85 29.01 -15.61
CA GLY A 66 23.22 29.34 -16.99
C GLY A 66 22.92 30.80 -17.34
N TRP A 67 21.78 31.36 -16.90
CA TRP A 67 21.49 32.77 -17.09
C TRP A 67 22.38 33.69 -16.25
N TRP A 68 22.69 33.32 -15.01
CA TRP A 68 23.55 34.11 -14.13
C TRP A 68 24.97 34.27 -14.71
N ILE A 69 25.57 33.17 -15.21
CA ILE A 69 26.89 33.20 -15.88
C ILE A 69 26.84 34.02 -17.19
N SER A 70 25.72 33.93 -17.91
CA SER A 70 25.52 34.70 -19.16
C SER A 70 25.49 36.21 -18.87
N ASP A 71 24.75 36.62 -17.84
CA ASP A 71 24.58 38.03 -17.47
C ASP A 71 25.87 38.64 -16.92
N SER A 72 26.73 37.86 -16.26
CA SER A 72 28.02 38.34 -15.76
C SER A 72 29.06 38.56 -16.86
N ASN A 73 28.92 37.88 -18.01
CA ASN A 73 29.91 37.88 -19.10
C ASN A 73 29.51 38.72 -20.30
N SER A 74 28.26 39.20 -20.38
CA SER A 74 27.75 39.96 -21.53
C SER A 74 27.01 41.22 -21.08
N ASN A 75 27.22 42.34 -21.78
CA ASN A 75 26.51 43.60 -21.57
C ASN A 75 25.06 43.58 -22.12
N GLU A 76 24.55 42.40 -22.50
CA GLU A 76 23.25 42.25 -23.16
C GLU A 76 22.10 42.34 -22.14
N LYS A 77 21.37 43.45 -22.18
CA LYS A 77 20.26 43.76 -21.26
C LYS A 77 18.93 43.04 -21.56
N SER A 78 18.87 42.06 -22.47
CA SER A 78 17.58 41.57 -23.01
C SER A 78 17.40 40.05 -22.96
N ALA A 79 17.45 39.46 -21.77
CA ALA A 79 17.06 38.04 -21.57
C ALA A 79 15.85 37.86 -20.63
N THR A 80 15.25 38.94 -20.11
CA THR A 80 14.17 38.90 -19.10
C THR A 80 12.90 38.19 -19.60
N LYS A 81 12.57 38.31 -20.89
CA LYS A 81 11.34 37.71 -21.47
C LYS A 81 11.35 36.17 -21.45
N ILE A 82 12.51 35.55 -21.65
CA ILE A 82 12.64 34.07 -21.66
C ILE A 82 12.63 33.47 -20.24
N ARG A 83 12.95 34.27 -19.22
CA ARG A 83 12.95 33.82 -17.81
C ARG A 83 11.57 33.77 -17.20
N LEU A 84 10.69 34.67 -17.64
CA LEU A 84 9.36 34.83 -17.08
C LEU A 84 8.55 33.50 -17.10
N PRO A 85 8.47 32.74 -18.21
CA PRO A 85 7.77 31.45 -18.22
C PRO A 85 8.31 30.47 -17.20
N VAL A 86 9.63 30.43 -16.97
CA VAL A 86 10.25 29.50 -16.01
C VAL A 86 9.85 29.83 -14.58
N PHE A 87 9.77 31.12 -14.23
CA PHE A 87 9.29 31.52 -12.90
C PHE A 87 7.79 31.29 -12.71
N ILE A 88 6.98 31.52 -13.75
CA ILE A 88 5.54 31.19 -13.73
C ILE A 88 5.34 29.69 -13.51
N ILE A 89 6.05 28.86 -14.28
CA ILE A 89 6.04 27.40 -14.14
C ILE A 89 6.43 27.03 -12.70
N SER A 90 7.53 27.58 -12.18
CA SER A 90 7.95 27.34 -10.79
C SER A 90 6.84 27.69 -9.78
N SER A 91 6.20 28.84 -9.91
CA SER A 91 5.10 29.22 -9.01
C SER A 91 3.90 28.27 -9.12
N ILE A 92 3.54 27.85 -10.33
CA ILE A 92 2.45 26.89 -10.56
C ILE A 92 2.77 25.54 -9.91
N LEU A 93 3.98 25.01 -10.13
CA LEU A 93 4.43 23.76 -9.50
C LEU A 93 4.43 23.87 -7.96
N GLY A 94 4.88 25.01 -7.42
CA GLY A 94 4.85 25.27 -5.98
C GLY A 94 3.42 25.21 -5.41
N LEU A 95 2.46 25.81 -6.12
CA LEU A 95 1.05 25.77 -5.75
C LEU A 95 0.46 24.36 -5.86
N ILE A 96 0.79 23.62 -6.93
CA ILE A 96 0.36 22.23 -7.11
C ILE A 96 0.85 21.37 -5.94
N PHE A 97 2.15 21.42 -5.62
CA PHE A 97 2.72 20.65 -4.51
C PHE A 97 2.15 21.07 -3.15
N LEU A 98 1.73 22.33 -2.98
CA LEU A 98 1.06 22.78 -1.77
C LEU A 98 -0.35 22.17 -1.64
N ILE A 99 -1.13 22.18 -2.73
CA ILE A 99 -2.49 21.63 -2.77
C ILE A 99 -2.50 20.10 -2.61
N LEU A 100 -1.47 19.42 -3.12
CA LEU A 100 -1.35 17.97 -3.00
C LEU A 100 -1.24 17.49 -1.55
N VAL A 101 -0.71 18.29 -0.63
CA VAL A 101 -0.57 17.92 0.78
C VAL A 101 -1.93 17.61 1.44
N PRO A 102 -2.89 18.56 1.54
CA PRO A 102 -4.18 18.27 2.16
C PRO A 102 -4.95 17.17 1.42
N LEU A 103 -4.91 17.17 0.08
CA LEU A 103 -5.58 16.18 -0.76
C LEU A 103 -5.07 14.75 -0.52
N HIS A 104 -3.75 14.57 -0.41
CA HIS A 104 -3.14 13.28 -0.18
C HIS A 104 -3.48 12.72 1.21
N LEU A 105 -3.47 13.59 2.23
CA LEU A 105 -3.81 13.22 3.61
C LEU A 105 -5.28 12.77 3.72
N THR A 106 -6.21 13.50 3.10
CA THR A 106 -7.65 13.16 3.13
C THR A 106 -7.97 11.86 2.37
N ASN A 107 -7.23 11.59 1.29
CA ASN A 107 -7.43 10.37 0.52
C ASN A 107 -6.86 9.15 1.22
N ILE A 108 -5.66 9.24 1.80
CA ILE A 108 -5.08 8.14 2.56
C ILE A 108 -5.94 7.81 3.78
N SER A 109 -6.44 8.81 4.50
CA SER A 109 -7.30 8.57 5.67
C SER A 109 -8.58 7.85 5.27
N SER A 110 -9.20 8.28 4.16
CA SER A 110 -10.38 7.62 3.58
C SER A 110 -10.12 6.17 3.21
N VAL A 111 -9.08 5.90 2.40
CA VAL A 111 -8.77 4.53 1.95
C VAL A 111 -8.39 3.64 3.12
N SER A 112 -7.68 4.19 4.11
CA SER A 112 -7.36 3.48 5.35
C SER A 112 -8.64 3.12 6.13
N ALA A 113 -9.59 4.04 6.27
CA ALA A 113 -10.87 3.78 6.92
C ALA A 113 -11.70 2.71 6.18
N ASP A 114 -11.72 2.76 4.84
CA ASP A 114 -12.39 1.74 4.01
C ASP A 114 -11.75 0.36 4.22
N LEU A 115 -10.42 0.28 4.26
CA LEU A 115 -9.69 -0.95 4.57
C LEU A 115 -9.98 -1.46 5.98
N MET A 116 -10.09 -0.57 6.97
CA MET A 116 -10.47 -0.95 8.35
C MET A 116 -11.86 -1.55 8.41
N ASN A 117 -12.82 -0.96 7.68
CA ASN A 117 -14.18 -1.48 7.60
C ASN A 117 -14.23 -2.85 6.91
N GLN A 118 -13.45 -3.05 5.85
CA GLN A 118 -13.34 -4.34 5.17
C GLN A 118 -12.70 -5.42 6.06
N ILE A 119 -11.68 -5.06 6.85
CA ILE A 119 -11.09 -5.98 7.84
C ILE A 119 -12.14 -6.35 8.89
N ALA A 120 -12.83 -5.36 9.47
CA ALA A 120 -13.86 -5.62 10.47
C ALA A 120 -14.98 -6.53 9.94
N GLN A 121 -15.43 -6.33 8.70
CA GLN A 121 -16.42 -7.20 8.05
C GLN A 121 -15.90 -8.64 7.86
N ARG A 122 -14.66 -8.80 7.38
CA ARG A 122 -14.03 -10.12 7.21
C ARG A 122 -13.87 -10.86 8.54
N ILE A 123 -13.44 -10.16 9.59
CA ILE A 123 -13.30 -10.73 10.93
C ILE A 123 -14.67 -11.16 11.47
N GLY A 124 -15.72 -10.32 11.33
CA GLY A 124 -17.07 -10.69 11.76
C GLY A 124 -17.62 -11.94 11.04
N GLN A 125 -17.34 -12.08 9.74
CA GLN A 125 -17.70 -13.29 8.98
C GLN A 125 -16.94 -14.53 9.46
N GLN A 126 -15.63 -14.40 9.73
CA GLN A 126 -14.80 -15.49 10.26
C GLN A 126 -15.21 -15.90 11.68
N GLU A 127 -15.59 -14.93 12.52
CA GLU A 127 -16.10 -15.20 13.86
C GLU A 127 -17.40 -16.01 13.82
N ALA A 128 -18.33 -15.63 12.94
CA ALA A 128 -19.57 -16.40 12.72
C ALA A 128 -19.28 -17.84 12.25
N GLN A 129 -18.28 -18.04 11.40
CA GLN A 129 -17.84 -19.38 10.96
C GLN A 129 -17.26 -20.21 12.12
N ILE A 130 -16.42 -19.60 12.98
CA ILE A 130 -15.88 -20.26 14.17
C ILE A 130 -17.01 -20.66 15.12
N GLN A 131 -17.97 -19.76 15.37
CA GLN A 131 -19.12 -20.06 16.23
C GLN A 131 -19.96 -21.21 15.67
N GLY A 132 -20.22 -21.22 14.36
CA GLY A 132 -20.93 -22.31 13.69
C GLY A 132 -20.18 -23.65 13.78
N PHE A 133 -18.86 -23.64 13.61
CA PHE A 133 -18.00 -24.81 13.75
C PHE A 133 -18.02 -25.37 15.18
N VAL A 134 -17.90 -24.52 16.19
CA VAL A 134 -17.95 -24.92 17.61
C VAL A 134 -19.33 -25.49 17.96
N ALA A 135 -20.42 -24.87 17.50
CA ALA A 135 -21.78 -25.37 17.73
C ALA A 135 -22.02 -26.74 17.06
N GLN A 136 -21.47 -26.96 15.87
CA GLN A 136 -21.54 -28.24 15.18
C GLN A 136 -20.75 -29.33 15.92
N LEU A 137 -19.54 -29.00 16.38
CA LEU A 137 -18.72 -29.87 17.22
C LEU A 137 -19.45 -30.27 18.50
N GLU A 138 -20.07 -29.31 19.19
CA GLU A 138 -20.83 -29.55 20.41
C GLU A 138 -22.05 -30.46 20.17
N ALA A 139 -22.77 -30.26 19.06
CA ALA A 139 -23.92 -31.08 18.69
C ALA A 139 -23.53 -32.54 18.38
N ILE A 140 -22.38 -32.74 17.73
CA ILE A 140 -21.85 -34.06 17.39
C ILE A 140 -21.31 -34.76 18.64
N SER A 141 -20.63 -34.03 19.53
CA SER A 141 -20.08 -34.58 20.76
C SER A 141 -21.14 -35.01 21.79
N ARG A 142 -22.36 -34.46 21.69
CA ARG A 142 -23.53 -34.88 22.50
C ARG A 142 -24.20 -36.17 21.99
N ASN A 143 -23.79 -36.70 20.83
CA ASN A 143 -24.32 -37.93 20.23
C ASN A 143 -23.22 -39.00 20.08
N PRO A 144 -22.77 -39.62 21.21
CA PRO A 144 -21.71 -40.61 21.21
C PRO A 144 -22.02 -41.85 20.36
N GLU A 145 -23.30 -42.15 20.11
CA GLU A 145 -23.71 -43.24 19.21
C GLU A 145 -23.35 -42.96 17.75
N ARG A 146 -23.51 -41.73 17.25
CA ARG A 146 -23.11 -41.39 15.88
C ARG A 146 -21.59 -41.38 15.72
N LEU A 147 -20.89 -40.89 16.75
CA LEU A 147 -19.43 -40.91 16.80
C LEU A 147 -18.89 -42.35 16.79
N LYS A 148 -19.49 -43.23 17.60
CA LYS A 148 -19.19 -44.67 17.60
C LYS A 148 -19.45 -45.32 16.25
N LEU A 149 -20.57 -45.00 15.61
CA LEU A 149 -20.93 -45.59 14.31
C LEU A 149 -19.93 -45.20 13.21
N GLU A 150 -19.43 -43.98 13.22
CA GLU A 150 -18.40 -43.53 12.28
C GLU A 150 -17.01 -44.10 12.59
N ILE A 151 -16.66 -44.26 13.87
CA ILE A 151 -15.45 -44.97 14.31
C ILE A 151 -15.51 -46.45 13.90
N ASP A 152 -16.65 -47.11 14.10
CA ASP A 152 -16.86 -48.53 13.78
C ASP A 152 -16.77 -48.78 12.26
N GLN A 153 -17.33 -47.89 11.44
CA GLN A 153 -17.18 -47.96 9.98
C GLN A 153 -15.72 -47.86 9.54
N ARG A 154 -14.94 -46.97 10.17
CA ARG A 154 -13.51 -46.79 9.86
C ARG A 154 -12.67 -47.95 10.40
N ASN A 155 -13.00 -48.50 11.56
CA ASN A 155 -12.36 -49.71 12.10
C ASN A 155 -12.59 -50.92 11.19
N GLN A 156 -13.79 -51.10 10.65
CA GLN A 156 -14.05 -52.18 9.69
C GLN A 156 -13.16 -52.09 8.45
N VAL A 157 -12.88 -50.89 7.94
CA VAL A 157 -11.97 -50.68 6.81
C VAL A 157 -10.51 -50.95 7.19
N ILE A 158 -10.07 -50.52 8.37
CA ILE A 158 -8.70 -50.73 8.87
C ILE A 158 -8.45 -52.21 9.19
N GLU A 159 -9.38 -52.87 9.88
CA GLU A 159 -9.32 -54.30 10.25
C GLU A 159 -9.41 -55.22 9.03
N ALA A 160 -10.15 -54.81 7.99
CA ALA A 160 -10.14 -55.46 6.68
C ALA A 160 -8.84 -55.21 5.88
N GLY A 161 -7.82 -54.57 6.47
CA GLY A 161 -6.54 -54.29 5.83
C GLY A 161 -6.63 -53.28 4.68
N GLY A 162 -7.62 -52.37 4.75
CA GLY A 162 -7.89 -51.37 3.73
C GLY A 162 -8.67 -51.88 2.53
N VAL A 163 -9.36 -53.02 2.64
CA VAL A 163 -10.12 -53.60 1.53
C VAL A 163 -11.55 -53.11 1.57
N ILE A 164 -11.95 -52.30 0.59
CA ILE A 164 -13.35 -51.87 0.39
C ILE A 164 -13.85 -52.47 -0.93
N GLN A 165 -14.93 -53.25 -0.87
CA GLN A 165 -15.53 -53.92 -2.04
C GLN A 165 -14.54 -54.74 -2.90
N GLY A 166 -13.52 -55.34 -2.27
CA GLY A 166 -12.51 -56.16 -2.96
C GLY A 166 -11.31 -55.39 -3.52
N GLN A 167 -11.23 -54.06 -3.31
CA GLN A 167 -10.13 -53.22 -3.77
C GLN A 167 -9.31 -52.71 -2.57
N LYS A 168 -7.99 -52.84 -2.66
CA LYS A 168 -7.05 -52.53 -1.56
C LYS A 168 -6.64 -51.05 -1.64
N LEU A 169 -6.92 -50.29 -0.58
CA LEU A 169 -6.56 -48.89 -0.42
C LEU A 169 -5.04 -48.70 -0.39
N ASP A 170 -4.59 -47.56 -0.89
CA ASP A 170 -3.18 -47.16 -0.87
C ASP A 170 -2.70 -46.96 0.59
N PRO A 171 -1.45 -47.36 0.94
CA PRO A 171 -0.86 -47.11 2.25
C PRO A 171 -1.05 -45.69 2.80
N GLN A 172 -1.04 -44.66 1.94
CA GLN A 172 -1.25 -43.26 2.37
C GLN A 172 -2.70 -42.97 2.77
N GLN A 173 -3.67 -43.57 2.06
CA GLN A 173 -5.09 -43.44 2.38
C GLN A 173 -5.43 -44.18 3.67
N LEU A 174 -4.78 -45.32 3.90
CA LEU A 174 -4.92 -46.10 5.12
C LEU A 174 -4.40 -45.33 6.35
N GLN A 175 -3.27 -44.64 6.22
CA GLN A 175 -2.73 -43.76 7.27
C GLN A 175 -3.65 -42.58 7.58
N LEU A 176 -4.23 -41.95 6.54
CA LEU A 176 -5.18 -40.86 6.73
C LEU A 176 -6.44 -41.31 7.46
N ILE A 177 -7.01 -42.46 7.08
CA ILE A 177 -8.19 -43.04 7.73
C ILE A 177 -7.88 -43.44 9.17
N THR A 178 -6.69 -43.97 9.44
CA THR A 178 -6.23 -44.32 10.79
C THR A 178 -6.09 -43.08 11.67
N SER A 179 -5.44 -42.03 11.16
CA SER A 179 -5.24 -40.79 11.91
C SER A 179 -6.56 -40.08 12.23
N GLN A 180 -7.51 -40.07 11.30
CA GLN A 180 -8.86 -39.53 11.53
C GLN A 180 -9.64 -40.39 12.53
N ARG A 181 -9.48 -41.72 12.51
CA ARG A 181 -10.10 -42.61 13.49
C ARG A 181 -9.54 -42.36 14.89
N ASP A 182 -8.23 -42.19 15.03
CA ASP A 182 -7.59 -41.93 16.33
C ASP A 182 -8.05 -40.60 16.96
N GLU A 183 -8.24 -39.58 16.12
CA GLU A 183 -8.78 -38.28 16.55
C GLU A 183 -10.25 -38.39 17.00
N LEU A 184 -11.07 -39.15 16.26
CA LEU A 184 -12.44 -39.47 16.65
C LEU A 184 -12.51 -40.32 17.92
N GLN A 185 -11.57 -41.26 18.11
CA GLN A 185 -11.45 -42.09 19.30
C GLN A 185 -11.13 -41.25 20.54
N GLN A 186 -10.23 -40.28 20.43
CA GLN A 186 -9.94 -39.33 21.52
C GLN A 186 -11.17 -38.48 21.87
N ILE A 187 -11.94 -38.03 20.88
CA ILE A 187 -13.19 -37.29 21.13
C ILE A 187 -14.25 -38.20 21.77
N LEU A 188 -14.32 -39.49 21.41
CA LEU A 188 -15.22 -40.46 22.02
C LEU A 188 -14.83 -40.74 23.49
N ASP A 189 -13.55 -40.93 23.77
CA ASP A 189 -13.03 -41.16 25.13
C ASP A 189 -13.28 -39.94 26.04
N LEU A 190 -13.20 -38.73 25.47
CA LEU A 190 -13.54 -37.49 26.16
C LEU A 190 -15.05 -37.28 26.28
N SER A 191 -15.87 -37.84 25.39
CA SER A 191 -17.35 -37.75 25.43
C SER A 191 -17.97 -38.51 26.62
N GLN A 192 -17.23 -39.41 27.28
CA GLN A 192 -17.66 -40.05 28.53
C GLN A 192 -17.48 -39.16 29.77
N LYS A 193 -16.77 -38.03 29.64
CA LYS A 193 -16.52 -37.05 30.71
C LYS A 193 -16.98 -35.66 30.26
N PRO A 194 -18.24 -35.28 30.52
CA PRO A 194 -18.83 -34.04 30.00
C PRO A 194 -18.04 -32.77 30.36
N GLU A 195 -17.37 -32.75 31.52
CA GLU A 195 -16.52 -31.63 31.93
C GLU A 195 -15.24 -31.49 31.09
N GLN A 196 -14.60 -32.59 30.70
CA GLN A 196 -13.35 -32.56 29.92
C GLN A 196 -13.58 -32.22 28.45
N LEU A 197 -14.71 -32.69 27.90
CA LEU A 197 -15.16 -32.34 26.56
C LEU A 197 -15.50 -30.85 26.45
N ASN A 198 -16.28 -30.32 27.39
CA ASN A 198 -16.61 -28.89 27.43
C ASN A 198 -15.35 -28.02 27.60
N ALA A 199 -14.41 -28.43 28.46
CA ALA A 199 -13.14 -27.75 28.61
C ALA A 199 -12.33 -27.72 27.30
N LYS A 200 -12.31 -28.82 26.53
CA LYS A 200 -11.60 -28.88 25.24
C LYS A 200 -12.26 -28.04 24.16
N LEU A 201 -13.60 -28.06 24.07
CA LEU A 201 -14.36 -27.22 23.14
C LEU A 201 -14.16 -25.73 23.45
N GLN A 202 -14.15 -25.38 24.74
CA GLN A 202 -13.90 -24.02 25.19
C GLN A 202 -12.45 -23.58 24.94
N GLU A 203 -11.48 -24.49 25.10
CA GLU A 203 -10.07 -24.26 24.73
C GLU A 203 -9.93 -24.00 23.22
N VAL A 204 -10.55 -24.82 22.37
CA VAL A 204 -10.53 -24.67 20.90
C VAL A 204 -11.18 -23.35 20.47
N GLN A 205 -12.34 -23.03 21.04
CA GLN A 205 -13.02 -21.75 20.77
C GLN A 205 -12.13 -20.57 21.18
N THR A 206 -11.58 -20.60 22.39
CA THR A 206 -10.73 -19.53 22.91
C THR A 206 -9.48 -19.37 22.05
N LYS A 207 -8.86 -20.48 21.62
CA LYS A 207 -7.70 -20.46 20.75
C LYS A 207 -8.03 -19.82 19.39
N LEU A 208 -9.08 -20.28 18.72
CA LEU A 208 -9.51 -19.74 17.41
C LEU A 208 -9.86 -18.25 17.50
N GLN A 209 -10.58 -17.83 18.54
CA GLN A 209 -10.89 -16.42 18.78
C GLN A 209 -9.62 -15.59 19.07
N SER A 210 -8.68 -16.14 19.83
CA SER A 210 -7.42 -15.46 20.12
C SER A 210 -6.54 -15.30 18.88
N GLU A 211 -6.47 -16.31 18.01
CA GLU A 211 -5.76 -16.24 16.73
C GLU A 211 -6.42 -15.25 15.78
N LEU A 212 -7.76 -15.23 15.71
CA LEU A 212 -8.52 -14.28 14.91
C LEU A 212 -8.29 -12.83 15.37
N LYS A 213 -8.29 -12.60 16.69
CA LYS A 213 -7.99 -11.28 17.27
C LYS A 213 -6.54 -10.85 17.01
N ALA A 214 -5.59 -11.77 17.14
CA ALA A 214 -4.19 -11.49 16.83
C ALA A 214 -4.00 -11.17 15.33
N LEU A 215 -4.74 -11.84 14.44
CA LEU A 215 -4.77 -11.56 13.01
C LEU A 215 -5.36 -10.17 12.74
N GLU A 216 -6.51 -9.85 13.34
CA GLU A 216 -7.16 -8.54 13.24
C GLU A 216 -6.19 -7.41 13.65
N ASP A 217 -5.58 -7.53 14.83
CA ASP A 217 -4.64 -6.54 15.36
C ASP A 217 -3.43 -6.37 14.43
N LYS A 218 -2.92 -7.48 13.87
CA LYS A 218 -1.79 -7.46 12.93
C LYS A 218 -2.16 -6.76 11.62
N GLU A 219 -3.33 -7.02 11.05
CA GLU A 219 -3.79 -6.38 9.82
C GLU A 219 -4.09 -4.89 10.02
N LYS A 220 -4.77 -4.54 11.11
CA LYS A 220 -5.02 -3.15 11.50
C LYS A 220 -3.72 -2.37 11.66
N ARG A 221 -2.75 -2.92 12.40
CA ARG A 221 -1.43 -2.29 12.58
C ARG A 221 -0.68 -2.12 11.27
N LYS A 222 -0.70 -3.13 10.38
CA LYS A 222 -0.07 -3.04 9.06
C LYS A 222 -0.68 -1.91 8.24
N ALA A 223 -2.01 -1.85 8.15
CA ALA A 223 -2.70 -0.81 7.38
C ALA A 223 -2.42 0.59 7.94
N GLN A 224 -2.46 0.77 9.27
CA GLN A 224 -2.11 2.05 9.92
C GLN A 224 -0.65 2.44 9.68
N THR A 225 0.28 1.49 9.80
CA THR A 225 1.72 1.75 9.60
C THR A 225 2.01 2.12 8.14
N LEU A 226 1.42 1.41 7.18
CA LEU A 226 1.55 1.72 5.76
C LEU A 226 0.99 3.09 5.44
N ALA A 227 -0.22 3.39 5.93
CA ALA A 227 -0.87 4.69 5.75
C ALA A 227 -0.01 5.83 6.34
N LEU A 228 0.54 5.66 7.55
CA LEU A 228 1.37 6.67 8.21
C LEU A 228 2.72 6.87 7.51
N LYS A 229 3.40 5.77 7.13
CA LYS A 229 4.68 5.84 6.43
C LYS A 229 4.54 6.55 5.08
N GLN A 230 3.51 6.18 4.33
CA GLN A 230 3.25 6.78 3.01
C GLN A 230 2.78 8.23 3.14
N SER A 231 1.88 8.53 4.08
CA SER A 231 1.38 9.90 4.27
C SER A 231 2.49 10.86 4.67
N LEU A 232 3.36 10.49 5.61
CA LEU A 232 4.46 11.34 6.05
C LEU A 232 5.49 11.56 4.95
N ARG A 233 5.96 10.48 4.30
CA ARG A 233 6.98 10.59 3.25
C ARG A 233 6.53 11.53 2.15
N THR A 234 5.36 11.28 1.56
CA THR A 234 4.86 12.06 0.43
C THR A 234 4.51 13.49 0.85
N SER A 235 3.90 13.71 2.02
CA SER A 235 3.52 15.06 2.46
C SER A 235 4.74 15.92 2.78
N ILE A 236 5.77 15.37 3.44
CA ILE A 236 7.01 16.10 3.75
C ILE A 236 7.75 16.45 2.46
N SER A 237 7.90 15.49 1.54
CA SER A 237 8.54 15.75 0.25
C SER A 237 7.77 16.79 -0.57
N SER A 238 6.43 16.71 -0.60
CA SER A 238 5.59 17.68 -1.30
C SER A 238 5.73 19.08 -0.70
N LEU A 239 5.77 19.21 0.62
CA LEU A 239 5.94 20.49 1.30
C LEU A 239 7.33 21.09 1.04
N MET A 240 8.38 20.28 1.05
CA MET A 240 9.74 20.71 0.71
C MET A 240 9.82 21.23 -0.73
N LEU A 241 9.22 20.51 -1.68
CA LEU A 241 9.12 20.94 -3.07
C LEU A 241 8.32 22.23 -3.19
N ALA A 242 7.16 22.32 -2.55
CA ALA A 242 6.31 23.51 -2.56
C ALA A 242 7.08 24.75 -2.11
N ILE A 243 7.85 24.64 -1.01
CA ILE A 243 8.70 25.73 -0.51
C ILE A 243 9.75 26.11 -1.55
N ALA A 244 10.49 25.15 -2.10
CA ALA A 244 11.57 25.43 -3.05
C ALA A 244 11.04 26.12 -4.32
N TYR A 245 9.97 25.59 -4.91
CA TYR A 245 9.35 26.13 -6.13
C TYR A 245 8.68 27.48 -5.90
N THR A 246 8.01 27.66 -4.76
CA THR A 246 7.39 28.96 -4.41
C THR A 246 8.45 30.02 -4.20
N PHE A 247 9.55 29.68 -3.50
CA PHE A 247 10.66 30.60 -3.27
C PHE A 247 11.30 31.05 -4.59
N ILE A 248 11.62 30.11 -5.49
CA ILE A 248 12.20 30.41 -6.81
C ILE A 248 11.23 31.25 -7.66
N GLY A 249 9.96 30.82 -7.74
CA GLY A 249 8.95 31.50 -8.55
C GLY A 249 8.66 32.92 -8.06
N TRP A 250 8.44 33.09 -6.76
CA TRP A 250 8.16 34.39 -6.15
C TRP A 250 9.30 35.39 -6.33
N LEU A 251 10.53 35.00 -5.97
CA LEU A 251 11.69 35.88 -6.13
C LEU A 251 11.97 36.22 -7.59
N GLY A 252 11.86 35.23 -8.47
CA GLY A 252 12.03 35.43 -9.90
C GLY A 252 11.03 36.41 -10.50
N LEU A 253 9.74 36.24 -10.18
CA LEU A 253 8.68 37.14 -10.61
C LEU A 253 8.89 38.57 -10.08
N GLN A 254 9.24 38.74 -8.80
CA GLN A 254 9.56 40.05 -8.23
C GLN A 254 10.72 40.74 -8.95
N MET A 255 11.79 40.01 -9.26
CA MET A 255 12.96 40.57 -9.97
C MET A 255 12.60 40.99 -11.40
N VAL A 256 11.77 40.20 -12.11
CA VAL A 256 11.33 40.55 -13.47
C VAL A 256 10.42 41.77 -13.46
N MET A 257 9.47 41.86 -12.52
CA MET A 257 8.56 43.00 -12.40
C MET A 257 9.30 44.29 -12.05
N LYS A 258 10.27 44.26 -11.12
CA LYS A 258 11.05 45.44 -10.74
C LYS A 258 11.95 45.97 -11.87
N LYS A 259 12.28 45.14 -12.86
CA LYS A 259 13.17 45.49 -13.99
C LYS A 259 12.41 46.06 -15.21
N ASN A 260 11.08 46.02 -15.20
CA ASN A 260 10.20 46.63 -16.20
C ASN A 260 9.43 47.80 -15.56
N PRO A 261 9.97 49.03 -15.50
CA PRO A 261 9.16 50.22 -15.26
C PRO A 261 8.22 50.52 -16.45
#